data_AF-A0A522AEV4-F1
#
_entry.id   AF-A0A522AEV4-F1
#
_cell.length_a   1.000
_cell.length_b   1.000
_cell.length_c   1.000
_cell.angle_alpha   90.00
_cell.angle_beta   90.00
_cell.angle_gamma   90.00
#
_symmetry.space_group_name_H-M   'P 1'
#
loop_
_entity.id
_entity.type
_entity.pdbx_description
1 polymer ?
#
loop_
_entity_poly.entity_id
_entity_poly.type
_entity_poly.pdbx_seq_one_letter_code
_entity_poly.pdbx_strand_id
1 'polypeptide(L)'
;MSAPEVSGPIPYWRLSGFYFFYFALLGGLYPYWPLYLRGLGFAPEQIGALLAIPLITKVIAPNLWSWLGDWSGRRLTIIRLGSLLAFLCFLGIFAGDSLPWLVLVLSGYSFFWNAVLPQHEVITLGFLGAQPERYSRIRLWGSIGFIAAVVGVGFCFETWGIGWFPVAGSLLLATILLSSLMIPRPTAGARERHWQPLHAAARQPAVLAFLAAGLLLQVAHGAYYSFISIHLEALGYSRSAIGVLWSVGVVAEIL
;
A
#
# COMPACT_ATOMS: atom_id res chain seq x y z
N MET A 1 -9.81 31.44 21.70
CA MET A 1 -8.42 30.92 21.77
C MET A 1 -8.08 30.32 20.42
N SER A 2 -7.27 31.02 19.63
CA SER A 2 -6.77 30.56 18.34
C SER A 2 -5.83 29.38 18.55
N ALA A 3 -6.07 28.26 17.86
CA ALA A 3 -5.18 27.12 17.86
C ALA A 3 -3.79 27.54 17.36
N PRO A 4 -2.70 26.95 17.87
CA PRO A 4 -1.37 27.23 17.34
C PRO A 4 -1.33 26.76 15.88
N GLU A 5 -1.25 27.71 14.95
CA GLU A 5 -0.96 27.42 13.56
C GLU A 5 0.40 26.74 13.49
N VAL A 6 0.46 25.56 12.86
CA VAL A 6 1.71 24.89 12.52
C VAL A 6 2.43 25.80 11.51
N SER A 7 3.24 26.70 12.04
CA SER A 7 3.97 27.75 11.32
C SER A 7 5.23 27.19 10.68
N GLY A 8 5.05 26.20 9.81
CA GLY A 8 6.11 25.64 8.97
C GLY A 8 5.58 25.41 7.55
N PRO A 9 6.40 25.62 6.50
CA PRO A 9 5.97 25.33 5.14
C PRO A 9 5.62 23.84 5.02
N ILE A 10 4.47 23.55 4.39
CA ILE A 10 4.04 22.17 4.13
C ILE A 10 5.16 21.48 3.32
N PRO A 11 5.73 20.37 3.81
CA PRO A 11 6.83 19.67 3.15
C PRO A 11 6.32 18.82 1.98
N TYR A 12 5.69 19.48 1.00
CA TYR A 12 4.93 18.89 -0.10
C TYR A 12 5.67 17.74 -0.80
N TRP A 13 6.86 18.01 -1.33
CA TRP A 13 7.64 17.02 -2.09
C TRP A 13 8.05 15.79 -1.28
N ARG A 14 8.33 15.97 0.01
CA ARG A 14 8.76 14.86 0.88
C ARG A 14 7.58 13.95 1.23
N LEU A 15 6.39 14.53 1.42
CA LEU A 15 5.15 13.76 1.66
C LEU A 15 4.66 13.08 0.38
N SER A 16 4.69 13.79 -0.75
CA SER A 16 4.32 13.28 -2.07
C SER A 16 5.24 12.17 -2.55
N GLY A 17 6.56 12.32 -2.36
CA GLY A 17 7.53 11.29 -2.73
C GLY A 17 7.27 9.96 -2.01
N PHE A 18 6.89 10.00 -0.74
CA PHE A 18 6.53 8.78 -0.02
C PHE A 18 5.28 8.10 -0.61
N TYR A 19 4.23 8.87 -0.95
CA TYR A 19 3.07 8.31 -1.64
C TYR A 19 3.46 7.71 -2.99
N PHE A 20 4.30 8.39 -3.77
CA PHE A 20 4.78 7.89 -5.05
C PHE A 20 5.41 6.50 -4.90
N PHE A 21 6.38 6.34 -4.01
CA PHE A 21 7.05 5.04 -3.84
C PHE A 21 6.12 3.98 -3.23
N TYR A 22 5.28 4.35 -2.26
CA TYR A 22 4.33 3.41 -1.65
C TYR A 22 3.37 2.84 -2.69
N PHE A 23 2.79 3.69 -3.54
CA PHE A 23 1.88 3.25 -4.60
C PHE A 23 2.61 2.64 -5.81
N ALA A 24 3.87 3.00 -6.04
CA ALA A 24 4.72 2.31 -7.00
C ALA A 24 4.91 0.82 -6.62
N LEU A 25 5.03 0.48 -5.33
CA LEU A 25 5.02 -0.93 -4.93
C LEU A 25 3.70 -1.60 -5.28
N LEU A 26 2.56 -0.95 -5.02
CA LEU A 26 1.25 -1.51 -5.39
C LEU A 26 1.14 -1.72 -6.91
N GLY A 27 1.51 -0.74 -7.72
CA GLY A 27 1.47 -0.86 -9.19
C GLY A 27 2.45 -1.88 -9.74
N GLY A 28 3.66 -1.94 -9.19
CA GLY A 28 4.73 -2.83 -9.65
C GLY A 28 4.55 -4.29 -9.22
N LEU A 29 3.81 -4.56 -8.14
CA LEU A 29 3.65 -5.94 -7.63
C LEU A 29 2.25 -6.48 -7.84
N TYR A 30 1.21 -5.73 -7.50
CA TYR A 30 -0.15 -6.27 -7.40
C TYR A 30 -0.65 -6.94 -8.69
N PRO A 31 -0.45 -6.34 -9.89
CA PRO A 31 -0.86 -6.96 -11.16
C PRO A 31 -0.05 -8.20 -11.55
N TYR A 32 1.19 -8.29 -11.09
CA TYR A 32 2.19 -9.28 -11.53
C TYR A 32 2.40 -10.40 -10.51
N TRP A 33 1.96 -10.21 -9.27
CA TRP A 33 2.06 -11.19 -8.20
C TRP A 33 1.40 -12.53 -8.56
N PRO A 34 0.15 -12.56 -9.07
CA PRO A 34 -0.49 -13.83 -9.42
C PRO A 34 0.25 -14.54 -10.56
N LEU A 35 0.85 -13.77 -11.49
CA LEU A 35 1.64 -14.29 -12.60
C LEU A 35 2.96 -14.90 -12.12
N TYR A 36 3.63 -14.26 -11.15
CA TYR A 36 4.84 -14.81 -10.53
C TYR A 36 4.56 -16.13 -9.83
N LEU A 37 3.52 -16.20 -9.00
CA LEU A 37 3.14 -17.44 -8.31
C LEU A 37 2.75 -18.55 -9.29
N ARG A 38 2.02 -18.20 -10.36
CA ARG A 38 1.74 -19.15 -11.46
C ARG A 38 3.02 -19.63 -12.14
N GLY A 39 3.99 -18.74 -12.35
CA GLY A 39 5.31 -19.06 -12.90
C GLY A 39 6.15 -19.99 -12.01
N LEU A 40 5.91 -20.01 -10.70
CA LEU A 40 6.46 -20.99 -9.76
C LEU A 40 5.74 -22.35 -9.79
N GLY A 41 4.67 -22.49 -10.59
CA GLY A 41 3.90 -23.73 -10.74
C GLY A 41 2.80 -23.92 -9.70
N PHE A 42 2.42 -22.89 -8.95
CA PHE A 42 1.31 -22.98 -7.99
C PHE A 42 -0.04 -23.15 -8.67
N ALA A 43 -0.87 -24.00 -8.07
CA ALA A 43 -2.26 -24.18 -8.49
C ALA A 43 -3.11 -22.93 -8.15
N PRO A 44 -4.20 -22.65 -8.88
CA PRO A 44 -5.04 -21.46 -8.67
C PRO A 44 -5.53 -21.28 -7.22
N GLU A 45 -5.83 -22.38 -6.51
CA GLU A 45 -6.28 -22.38 -5.12
C GLU A 45 -5.16 -21.90 -4.17
N GLN A 46 -3.92 -22.30 -4.45
CA GLN A 46 -2.73 -21.90 -3.68
C GLN A 46 -2.40 -20.43 -3.93
N ILE A 47 -2.51 -19.97 -5.18
CA ILE A 47 -2.36 -18.55 -5.53
C ILE A 47 -3.42 -17.73 -4.78
N GLY A 48 -4.68 -18.16 -4.81
CA GLY A 48 -5.76 -17.50 -4.07
C GLY A 48 -5.49 -17.42 -2.57
N ALA A 49 -5.00 -18.51 -1.96
CA ALA A 49 -4.61 -18.53 -0.55
C ALA A 49 -3.47 -17.57 -0.23
N LEU A 50 -2.42 -17.51 -1.05
CA LEU A 50 -1.30 -16.59 -0.87
C LEU A 50 -1.70 -15.12 -1.05
N LEU A 51 -2.55 -14.82 -2.03
CA LEU A 51 -3.07 -13.46 -2.27
C LEU A 51 -4.07 -13.00 -1.19
N ALA A 52 -4.69 -13.94 -0.46
CA ALA A 52 -5.53 -13.62 0.69
C ALA A 52 -4.73 -13.11 1.90
N ILE A 53 -3.45 -13.49 2.03
CA ILE A 53 -2.63 -13.14 3.20
C ILE A 53 -2.53 -11.62 3.39
N PRO A 54 -2.13 -10.81 2.38
CA PRO A 54 -2.11 -9.36 2.54
C PRO A 54 -3.47 -8.74 2.87
N LEU A 55 -4.57 -9.36 2.43
CA LEU A 55 -5.94 -8.89 2.74
C LEU A 55 -6.30 -9.14 4.20
N ILE A 56 -5.96 -10.33 4.72
CA ILE A 56 -6.19 -10.69 6.13
C ILE A 56 -5.35 -9.79 7.05
N THR A 57 -4.05 -9.62 6.75
CA THR A 57 -3.19 -8.77 7.57
C THR A 57 -3.60 -7.31 7.50
N LYS A 58 -4.21 -6.85 6.40
CA LYS A 58 -4.76 -5.48 6.26
C LYS A 58 -5.94 -5.22 7.20
N VAL A 59 -6.64 -6.24 7.69
CA VAL A 59 -7.70 -6.07 8.71
C VAL A 59 -7.08 -5.86 10.10
N ILE A 60 -6.00 -6.59 10.41
CA ILE A 60 -5.45 -6.64 11.78
C ILE A 60 -4.38 -5.57 11.98
N ALA A 61 -3.41 -5.47 11.08
CA ALA A 61 -2.21 -4.68 11.26
C ALA A 61 -2.51 -3.18 11.42
N PRO A 62 -3.26 -2.50 10.52
CA PRO A 62 -3.51 -1.06 10.65
C PRO A 62 -4.10 -0.65 12.00
N ASN A 63 -5.02 -1.46 12.55
CA ASN A 63 -5.65 -1.20 13.83
C ASN A 63 -4.65 -1.27 14.99
N LEU A 64 -3.84 -2.34 15.04
CA LEU A 64 -2.82 -2.52 16.07
C LEU A 64 -1.75 -1.42 16.02
N TRP A 65 -1.25 -1.12 14.81
CA TRP A 65 -0.20 -0.11 14.63
C TRP A 65 -0.71 1.31 14.81
N SER A 66 -1.98 1.58 14.51
CA SER A 66 -2.61 2.88 14.80
C SER A 66 -2.77 3.10 16.29
N TRP A 67 -3.26 2.09 17.02
CA TRP A 67 -3.31 2.14 18.48
C TRP A 67 -1.92 2.37 19.10
N LEU A 68 -0.90 1.65 18.63
CA LEU A 68 0.48 1.84 19.08
C LEU A 68 1.02 3.23 18.72
N GLY A 69 0.70 3.74 17.54
CA GLY A 69 1.08 5.08 17.08
C GLY A 69 0.44 6.18 17.90
N ASP A 70 -0.83 6.02 18.25
CA ASP A 70 -1.60 6.92 19.10
C ASP A 70 -1.05 6.91 20.53
N TRP A 71 -0.77 5.71 21.07
CA TRP A 71 -0.25 5.54 22.42
C TRP A 71 1.18 6.08 22.57
N SER A 72 2.09 5.66 21.69
CA SER A 72 3.52 6.03 21.76
C SER A 72 3.83 7.44 21.26
N GLY A 73 2.98 8.01 20.39
CA GLY A 73 3.26 9.26 19.66
C GLY A 73 4.40 9.14 18.64
N ARG A 74 4.97 7.95 18.43
CA ARG A 74 6.17 7.70 17.61
C ARG A 74 5.84 7.19 16.20
N ARG A 75 4.85 7.80 15.54
CA ARG A 75 4.37 7.36 14.21
C ARG A 75 5.46 7.24 13.15
N LEU A 76 6.39 8.20 13.12
CA LEU A 76 7.50 8.19 12.18
C LEU A 76 8.43 6.99 12.41
N THR A 77 8.65 6.59 13.67
CA THR A 77 9.41 5.39 14.00
C THR A 77 8.68 4.13 13.52
N ILE A 78 7.36 4.08 13.68
CA ILE A 78 6.53 2.97 13.17
C ILE A 78 6.64 2.87 11.64
N ILE A 79 6.58 3.99 10.91
CA ILE A 79 6.75 3.99 9.45
C ILE A 79 8.12 3.42 9.06
N ARG A 80 9.20 3.88 9.71
CA ARG A 80 10.57 3.46 9.39
C ARG A 80 10.82 1.99 9.73
N LEU A 81 10.41 1.54 10.91
CA LEU A 81 10.53 0.15 11.33
C LEU A 81 9.62 -0.75 10.50
N GLY A 82 8.38 -0.34 10.22
CA GLY A 82 7.45 -1.06 9.36
C GLY A 82 8.01 -1.23 7.94
N SER A 83 8.58 -0.17 7.36
CA SER A 83 9.22 -0.23 6.04
C SER A 83 10.46 -1.13 6.05
N LEU A 84 11.30 -1.05 7.09
CA LEU A 84 12.50 -1.88 7.23
C LEU A 84 12.13 -3.36 7.39
N LEU A 85 11.23 -3.68 8.31
CA LEU A 85 10.81 -5.05 8.59
C LEU A 85 10.04 -5.64 7.41
N ALA A 86 9.19 -4.86 6.73
CA ALA A 86 8.55 -5.30 5.49
C ALA A 86 9.59 -5.67 4.41
N PHE A 87 10.61 -4.82 4.22
CA PHE A 87 11.70 -5.09 3.30
C PHE A 87 12.47 -6.37 3.69
N LEU A 88 12.92 -6.48 4.95
CA LEU A 88 13.67 -7.64 5.43
C LEU A 88 12.86 -8.94 5.35
N CYS A 89 11.58 -8.92 5.71
CA CYS A 89 10.70 -10.07 5.55
C CYS A 89 10.57 -10.44 4.07
N PHE A 90 10.36 -9.47 3.18
CA PHE A 90 10.20 -9.73 1.75
C PHE A 90 11.46 -10.34 1.12
N LEU A 91 12.67 -9.98 1.57
CA LEU A 91 13.92 -10.63 1.13
C LEU A 91 13.94 -12.15 1.37
N GLY A 92 13.14 -12.66 2.30
CA GLY A 92 12.97 -14.09 2.51
C GLY A 92 12.46 -14.83 1.27
N ILE A 93 11.83 -14.14 0.31
CA ILE A 93 11.38 -14.74 -0.96
C ILE A 93 12.53 -15.35 -1.78
N PHE A 94 13.77 -14.90 -1.59
CA PHE A 94 14.95 -15.46 -2.27
C PHE A 94 15.45 -16.76 -1.63
N ALA A 95 15.04 -17.05 -0.39
CA ALA A 95 15.50 -18.23 0.34
C ALA A 95 14.73 -19.51 -0.01
N GLY A 96 13.60 -19.39 -0.71
CA GLY A 96 12.83 -20.54 -1.15
C GLY A 96 11.46 -20.15 -1.72
N ASP A 97 10.85 -21.10 -2.41
CA ASP A 97 9.57 -20.96 -3.11
C ASP A 97 8.50 -21.95 -2.62
N SER A 98 8.76 -22.70 -1.54
CA SER A 98 7.77 -23.62 -0.97
C SER A 98 6.55 -22.89 -0.41
N LEU A 99 5.37 -23.49 -0.52
CA LEU A 99 4.12 -22.87 -0.05
C LEU A 99 4.18 -22.39 1.41
N PRO A 100 4.60 -23.21 2.41
CA PRO A 100 4.62 -22.77 3.79
C PRO A 100 5.62 -21.63 4.04
N TRP A 101 6.73 -21.63 3.30
CA TRP A 101 7.73 -20.57 3.39
C TRP A 101 7.18 -19.26 2.83
N LEU A 102 6.53 -19.27 1.66
CA LEU A 102 5.91 -18.08 1.10
C LEU A 102 4.79 -17.57 2.02
N VAL A 103 3.99 -18.45 2.63
CA VAL A 103 3.00 -18.03 3.63
C VAL A 103 3.66 -17.22 4.76
N LEU A 104 4.78 -17.68 5.31
CA LEU A 104 5.53 -16.98 6.35
C LEU A 104 6.08 -15.63 5.86
N VAL A 105 6.77 -15.62 4.72
CA VAL A 105 7.37 -14.42 4.10
C VAL A 105 6.29 -13.36 3.85
N LEU A 106 5.19 -13.76 3.22
CA LEU A 106 4.10 -12.84 2.85
C LEU A 106 3.33 -12.35 4.08
N SER A 107 3.17 -13.19 5.11
CA SER A 107 2.55 -12.78 6.36
C SER A 107 3.38 -11.72 7.07
N GLY A 108 4.70 -11.96 7.20
CA GLY A 108 5.62 -10.99 7.79
C GLY A 108 5.67 -9.67 7.02
N TYR A 109 5.93 -9.75 5.71
CA TYR A 109 5.96 -8.59 4.82
C TYR A 109 4.65 -7.77 4.94
N SER A 110 3.50 -8.40 4.74
CA SER A 110 2.22 -7.70 4.67
C SER A 110 1.79 -7.12 6.02
N PHE A 111 2.09 -7.80 7.13
CA PHE A 111 1.80 -7.32 8.48
C PHE A 111 2.54 -6.01 8.79
N PHE A 112 3.83 -5.91 8.45
CA PHE A 112 4.59 -4.68 8.65
C PHE A 112 4.28 -3.61 7.61
N TRP A 113 4.06 -4.00 6.36
CA TRP A 113 3.73 -3.11 5.26
C TRP A 113 2.40 -2.38 5.48
N ASN A 114 1.34 -3.09 5.87
CA ASN A 114 0.01 -2.51 6.06
C ASN A 114 -0.04 -1.48 7.21
N ALA A 115 0.98 -1.46 8.08
CA ALA A 115 1.13 -0.44 9.13
C ALA A 115 1.48 0.95 8.59
N VAL A 116 2.13 1.01 7.43
CA VAL A 116 2.92 2.16 7.00
C VAL A 116 2.04 3.30 6.50
N LEU A 117 1.12 3.02 5.58
CA LEU A 117 0.27 4.04 4.96
C LEU A 117 -0.63 4.80 5.96
N PRO A 118 -1.35 4.13 6.89
CA PRO A 118 -2.20 4.83 7.85
C PRO A 118 -1.42 5.84 8.69
N GLN A 119 -0.20 5.48 9.13
CA GLN A 119 0.63 6.39 9.90
C GLN A 119 1.09 7.59 9.06
N HIS A 120 1.42 7.36 7.79
CA HIS A 120 1.81 8.44 6.87
C HIS A 120 0.65 9.39 6.57
N GLU A 121 -0.57 8.87 6.44
CA GLU A 121 -1.79 9.68 6.27
C GLU A 121 -2.02 10.58 7.49
N VAL A 122 -1.86 10.06 8.71
CA VAL A 122 -1.99 10.89 9.92
C VAL A 122 -0.91 11.99 9.97
N ILE A 123 0.34 11.67 9.60
CA ILE A 123 1.41 12.69 9.52
C ILE A 123 1.08 13.75 8.47
N THR A 124 0.63 13.33 7.28
CA THR A 124 0.29 14.22 6.17
C THR A 124 -0.84 15.17 6.56
N LEU A 125 -1.95 14.64 7.10
CA LEU A 125 -3.07 15.45 7.58
C LEU A 125 -2.66 16.37 8.75
N GLY A 126 -1.73 15.92 9.59
CA GLY A 126 -1.13 16.75 10.64
C GLY A 126 -0.43 18.00 10.09
N PHE A 127 0.34 17.86 9.00
CA PHE A 127 0.99 19.00 8.33
C PHE A 127 0.01 19.91 7.58
N LEU A 128 -1.10 19.37 7.09
CA LEU A 128 -2.10 20.15 6.36
C LEU A 128 -2.96 21.03 7.28
N GLY A 129 -3.21 20.59 8.52
CA GLY A 129 -3.92 21.40 9.52
C GLY A 129 -5.28 21.87 9.01
N ALA A 130 -5.42 23.18 8.78
CA ALA A 130 -6.64 23.83 8.28
C ALA A 130 -6.79 23.83 6.75
N GLN A 131 -5.86 23.22 6.01
CA GLN A 131 -5.83 23.17 4.54
C GLN A 131 -6.03 21.73 3.99
N PRO A 132 -7.12 21.04 4.35
CA PRO A 132 -7.36 19.66 3.92
C PRO A 132 -7.50 19.52 2.40
N GLU A 133 -7.89 20.59 1.69
CA GLU A 133 -8.02 20.62 0.23
C GLU A 133 -6.71 20.35 -0.52
N ARG A 134 -5.55 20.58 0.13
CA ARG A 134 -4.24 20.28 -0.45
C ARG A 134 -3.86 18.80 -0.38
N TYR A 135 -4.61 17.99 0.36
CA TYR A 135 -4.37 16.55 0.51
C TYR A 135 -4.39 15.84 -0.84
N SER A 136 -5.39 16.14 -1.68
CA SER A 136 -5.55 15.53 -3.00
C SER A 136 -4.30 15.74 -3.88
N ARG A 137 -3.73 16.95 -3.86
CA ARG A 137 -2.50 17.28 -4.61
C ARG A 137 -1.27 16.52 -4.10
N ILE A 138 -1.21 16.22 -2.80
CA ILE A 138 -0.12 15.42 -2.24
C ILE A 138 -0.31 13.95 -2.64
N ARG A 139 -1.55 13.44 -2.53
CA ARG A 139 -1.93 12.05 -2.80
C ARG A 139 -1.88 11.68 -4.29
N LEU A 140 -2.09 12.64 -5.20
CA LEU A 140 -2.01 12.46 -6.66
C LEU A 140 -0.70 11.78 -7.09
N TRP A 141 0.41 12.10 -6.43
CA TRP A 141 1.71 11.48 -6.70
C TRP A 141 1.72 9.96 -6.45
N GLY A 142 0.82 9.46 -5.60
CA GLY A 142 0.60 8.02 -5.46
C GLY A 142 0.06 7.41 -6.75
N SER A 143 -0.96 8.01 -7.37
CA SER A 143 -1.51 7.53 -8.65
C SER A 143 -0.47 7.58 -9.78
N ILE A 144 0.33 8.64 -9.84
CA ILE A 144 1.46 8.75 -10.78
C ILE A 144 2.49 7.62 -10.52
N GLY A 145 2.84 7.36 -9.26
CA GLY A 145 3.75 6.28 -8.88
C GLY A 145 3.22 4.90 -9.26
N PHE A 146 1.93 4.66 -9.05
CA PHE A 146 1.25 3.44 -9.48
C PHE A 146 1.36 3.24 -10.99
N ILE A 147 1.00 4.25 -11.78
CA ILE A 147 1.03 4.19 -13.26
C ILE A 147 2.46 3.95 -13.76
N ALA A 148 3.43 4.71 -13.24
CA ALA A 148 4.83 4.59 -13.63
C ALA A 148 5.37 3.18 -13.34
N ALA A 149 5.05 2.64 -12.17
CA ALA A 149 5.51 1.32 -11.77
C ALA A 149 4.82 0.19 -12.54
N VAL A 150 3.50 0.24 -12.71
CA VAL A 150 2.78 -0.84 -13.40
C VAL A 150 3.22 -0.95 -14.85
N VAL A 151 3.38 0.17 -15.56
CA VAL A 151 3.87 0.16 -16.94
C VAL A 151 5.36 -0.20 -17.00
N GLY A 152 6.19 0.45 -16.18
CA GLY A 152 7.64 0.25 -16.21
C GLY A 152 8.07 -1.17 -15.81
N VAL A 153 7.53 -1.67 -14.70
CA VAL A 153 7.80 -3.05 -14.24
C VAL A 153 7.20 -4.07 -15.21
N GLY A 154 6.02 -3.79 -15.78
CA GLY A 154 5.42 -4.62 -16.82
C GLY A 154 6.32 -4.82 -18.03
N PHE A 155 6.91 -3.74 -18.53
CA PHE A 155 7.89 -3.79 -19.61
C PHE A 155 9.13 -4.60 -19.21
N CYS A 156 9.69 -4.36 -18.02
CA CYS A 156 10.84 -5.14 -17.53
C CYS A 156 10.54 -6.64 -17.44
N PHE A 157 9.34 -7.03 -16.99
CA PHE A 157 8.95 -8.45 -16.92
C PHE A 157 8.66 -9.07 -18.29
N GLU A 158 8.33 -8.27 -19.29
CA GLU A 158 8.23 -8.73 -20.67
C GLU A 158 9.62 -9.04 -21.24
N THR A 159 10.60 -8.15 -21.03
CA THR A 159 11.95 -8.30 -21.59
C THR A 159 12.82 -9.30 -20.83
N TRP A 160 12.76 -9.29 -19.49
CA TRP A 160 13.65 -10.09 -18.64
C TRP A 160 12.96 -11.30 -18.01
N GLY A 161 11.63 -11.39 -18.13
CA GLY A 161 10.83 -12.45 -17.54
C GLY A 161 10.35 -12.15 -16.12
N ILE A 162 9.27 -12.82 -15.72
CA ILE A 162 8.62 -12.65 -14.41
C ILE A 162 9.48 -13.13 -13.23
N GLY A 163 10.54 -13.90 -13.49
CA GLY A 163 11.51 -14.32 -12.47
C GLY A 163 12.23 -13.15 -11.77
N TRP A 164 12.22 -11.96 -12.37
CA TRP A 164 12.74 -10.73 -11.75
C TRP A 164 11.79 -10.08 -10.74
N PHE A 165 10.60 -10.65 -10.52
CA PHE A 165 9.60 -10.13 -9.58
C PHE A 165 10.14 -9.91 -8.15
N PRO A 166 10.87 -10.86 -7.53
CA PRO A 166 11.53 -10.65 -6.24
C PRO A 166 12.47 -9.44 -6.21
N VAL A 167 13.23 -9.21 -7.28
CA VAL A 167 14.18 -8.10 -7.38
C VAL A 167 13.43 -6.78 -7.48
N ALA A 168 12.42 -6.71 -8.36
CA ALA A 168 11.59 -5.51 -8.50
C ALA A 168 10.90 -5.14 -7.17
N GLY A 169 10.33 -6.12 -6.47
CA GLY A 169 9.71 -5.89 -5.16
C GLY A 169 10.68 -5.45 -4.08
N SER A 170 11.87 -6.02 -4.05
CA SER A 170 12.92 -5.63 -3.11
C SER A 170 13.40 -4.21 -3.36
N LEU A 171 13.61 -3.83 -4.63
CA LEU A 171 14.01 -2.47 -5.01
C LEU A 171 12.94 -1.45 -4.64
N LEU A 172 11.67 -1.72 -4.98
CA LEU A 172 10.56 -0.84 -4.63
C LEU A 172 10.41 -0.69 -3.11
N LEU A 173 10.52 -1.78 -2.34
CA LEU A 173 10.52 -1.71 -0.87
C LEU A 173 11.71 -0.93 -0.32
N ALA A 174 12.90 -1.07 -0.92
CA ALA A 174 14.06 -0.28 -0.55
C ALA A 174 13.84 1.22 -0.81
N THR A 175 13.22 1.61 -1.94
CA THR A 175 12.88 3.03 -2.19
C THR A 175 11.90 3.60 -1.17
N ILE A 176 11.02 2.77 -0.61
CA ILE A 176 10.07 3.17 0.43
C ILE A 176 10.79 3.33 1.76
N LEU A 177 11.66 2.39 2.11
CA LEU A 177 12.51 2.54 3.28
C LEU A 177 13.35 3.83 3.20
N LEU A 178 13.98 4.10 2.06
CA LEU A 178 14.77 5.32 1.85
C LEU A 178 13.90 6.58 1.91
N SER A 179 12.75 6.61 1.25
CA SER A 179 11.84 7.76 1.30
C SER A 179 11.24 7.97 2.70
N SER A 180 11.08 6.91 3.50
CA SER A 180 10.65 7.00 4.91
C SER A 180 11.62 7.79 5.79
N LEU A 181 12.92 7.76 5.46
CA LEU A 181 13.94 8.55 6.15
C LEU A 181 13.80 10.03 5.83
N MET A 182 13.31 10.34 4.63
CA MET A 182 13.02 11.69 4.17
C MET A 182 11.70 12.23 4.72
N ILE A 183 10.84 11.45 5.38
CA ILE A 183 9.62 12.02 5.98
C ILE A 183 10.01 13.02 7.09
N PRO A 184 9.49 14.26 7.04
CA PRO A 184 9.73 15.26 8.07
C PRO A 184 9.19 14.82 9.43
N ARG A 185 9.93 15.13 10.50
CA ARG A 185 9.43 14.92 11.87
C ARG A 185 8.25 15.87 12.10
N PRO A 186 7.08 15.37 12.52
CA PRO A 186 6.00 16.24 12.96
C PRO A 186 6.51 17.11 14.11
N THR A 187 6.36 18.42 14.01
CA THR A 187 6.51 19.31 15.17
C THR A 187 5.42 18.93 16.15
N ALA A 188 5.80 18.61 17.39
CA ALA A 188 4.89 18.11 18.42
C ALA A 188 3.81 19.16 18.73
N GLY A 189 2.67 19.06 18.05
CA GLY A 189 1.42 19.68 18.48
C GLY A 189 0.62 18.60 19.19
N ALA A 190 0.63 18.63 20.53
CA ALA A 190 -0.28 17.82 21.32
C ALA A 190 -1.72 18.29 21.02
N ARG A 191 -2.34 17.76 19.98
CA ARG A 191 -3.79 17.88 19.80
C ARG A 191 -4.43 17.15 20.97
N GLU A 192 -5.33 17.83 21.68
CA GLU A 192 -6.16 17.20 22.69
C GLU A 192 -6.81 15.96 22.08
N ARG A 193 -6.55 14.80 22.69
CA ARG A 193 -7.11 13.53 22.23
C ARG A 193 -8.58 13.52 22.60
N HIS A 194 -9.42 13.95 21.68
CA HIS A 194 -10.85 13.68 21.78
C HIS A 194 -11.08 12.19 21.46
N TRP A 195 -10.94 11.35 22.48
CA TRP A 195 -11.27 9.94 22.40
C TRP A 195 -12.78 9.80 22.32
N GLN A 196 -13.34 9.88 21.12
CA GLN A 196 -14.67 9.33 20.91
C GLN A 196 -14.54 7.81 20.87
N PRO A 197 -15.40 7.07 21.59
CA PRO A 197 -15.35 5.62 21.57
C PRO A 197 -15.65 5.13 20.15
N LEU A 198 -14.75 4.32 19.58
CA LEU A 198 -14.90 3.77 18.22
C LEU A 198 -16.25 3.06 18.03
N HIS A 199 -16.74 2.41 19.10
CA HIS A 199 -18.03 1.72 19.11
C HIS A 199 -19.24 2.66 18.97
N ALA A 200 -19.13 3.90 19.43
CA ALA A 200 -20.21 4.89 19.32
C ALA A 200 -20.32 5.40 17.87
N ALA A 201 -19.19 5.60 17.19
CA ALA A 201 -19.15 5.94 15.78
C ALA A 201 -19.60 4.77 14.89
N ALA A 202 -19.16 3.55 15.19
CA ALA A 202 -19.49 2.36 14.39
C ALA A 202 -20.98 1.98 14.42
N ARG A 203 -21.75 2.43 15.41
CA ARG A 203 -23.20 2.18 15.51
C ARG A 203 -24.07 3.20 14.78
N GLN A 204 -23.47 4.25 14.21
CA GLN A 204 -24.23 5.24 13.45
C GLN A 204 -24.74 4.62 12.14
N PRO A 205 -26.04 4.71 11.81
CA PRO A 205 -26.60 4.11 10.60
C PRO A 205 -25.89 4.54 9.31
N ALA A 206 -25.47 5.81 9.23
CA ALA A 206 -24.70 6.33 8.10
C ALA A 206 -23.33 5.63 7.95
N VAL A 207 -22.64 5.37 9.06
CA VAL A 207 -21.35 4.65 9.07
C VAL A 207 -21.57 3.19 8.67
N LEU A 208 -22.61 2.54 9.18
CA LEU A 208 -22.95 1.16 8.82
C LEU A 208 -23.30 1.03 7.33
N ALA A 209 -24.12 1.94 6.79
CA ALA A 209 -24.45 1.98 5.37
C ALA A 209 -23.20 2.19 4.50
N PHE A 210 -22.31 3.11 4.91
CA PHE A 210 -21.03 3.34 4.25
C PHE A 210 -20.14 2.09 4.26
N LEU A 211 -20.00 1.43 5.41
CA LEU A 211 -19.22 0.18 5.54
C LEU A 211 -19.83 -0.95 4.71
N ALA A 212 -21.16 -1.09 4.68
CA ALA A 212 -21.84 -2.10 3.88
C ALA A 212 -21.66 -1.87 2.38
N ALA A 213 -21.80 -0.62 1.92
CA ALA A 213 -21.53 -0.25 0.52
C ALA A 213 -20.06 -0.53 0.14
N GLY A 214 -19.11 -0.16 1.01
CA GLY A 214 -17.70 -0.46 0.83
C GLY A 214 -17.41 -1.97 0.77
N LEU A 215 -18.04 -2.76 1.64
CA LEU A 215 -17.91 -4.22 1.63
C LEU A 215 -18.41 -4.82 0.30
N LEU A 216 -19.59 -4.43 -0.16
CA LEU A 216 -20.15 -4.90 -1.42
C LEU A 216 -19.26 -4.53 -2.61
N LEU A 217 -18.72 -3.30 -2.62
CA LEU A 217 -17.77 -2.85 -3.64
C LEU A 217 -16.49 -3.69 -3.64
N GLN A 218 -15.93 -3.97 -2.45
CA GLN A 218 -14.72 -4.78 -2.31
C GLN A 218 -14.95 -6.24 -2.73
N VAL A 219 -16.11 -6.82 -2.40
CA VAL A 219 -16.49 -8.17 -2.85
C VAL A 219 -16.57 -8.24 -4.37
N ALA A 220 -17.19 -7.23 -5.01
CA ALA A 220 -17.27 -7.16 -6.47
C ALA A 220 -15.88 -7.08 -7.13
N HIS A 221 -14.94 -6.36 -6.52
CA HIS A 221 -13.60 -6.16 -7.09
C HIS A 221 -12.58 -7.24 -6.71
N GLY A 222 -12.80 -8.02 -5.64
CA GLY A 222 -11.80 -8.97 -5.13
C GLY A 222 -11.41 -10.06 -6.14
N ALA A 223 -12.41 -10.68 -6.76
CA ALA A 223 -12.18 -11.70 -7.80
C ALA A 223 -11.53 -11.09 -9.04
N TYR A 224 -12.00 -9.91 -9.45
CA TYR A 224 -11.44 -9.16 -10.58
C TYR A 224 -9.94 -8.90 -10.37
N TYR A 225 -9.55 -8.26 -9.27
CA TYR A 225 -8.15 -7.89 -9.03
C TYR A 225 -7.20 -9.10 -8.89
N SER A 226 -7.70 -10.24 -8.43
CA SER A 226 -6.86 -11.43 -8.21
C SER A 226 -6.57 -12.18 -9.51
N PHE A 227 -7.53 -12.20 -10.45
CA PHE A 227 -7.48 -13.08 -11.62
C PHE A 227 -7.44 -12.37 -12.97
N ILE A 228 -7.70 -11.06 -13.05
CA ILE A 228 -7.72 -10.33 -14.34
C ILE A 228 -6.40 -10.47 -15.09
N SER A 229 -5.25 -10.32 -14.42
CA SER A 229 -3.94 -10.45 -15.07
C SER A 229 -3.68 -11.87 -15.57
N ILE A 230 -4.09 -12.90 -14.81
CA ILE A 230 -3.97 -14.31 -15.23
C ILE A 230 -4.83 -14.56 -16.47
N HIS A 231 -6.05 -14.02 -16.48
CA HIS A 231 -6.99 -14.17 -17.59
C HIS A 231 -6.48 -13.48 -18.87
N LEU A 232 -5.97 -12.24 -18.75
CA LEU A 232 -5.39 -11.51 -19.87
C LEU A 232 -4.15 -12.20 -20.43
N GLU A 233 -3.25 -12.70 -19.57
CA GLU A 233 -2.07 -13.47 -20.02
C GLU A 233 -2.51 -14.76 -20.75
N ALA A 234 -3.56 -15.43 -20.27
CA ALA A 234 -4.12 -16.62 -20.92
C ALA A 234 -4.78 -16.33 -22.29
N LEU A 235 -5.29 -15.11 -22.49
CA LEU A 235 -5.79 -14.63 -23.80
C LEU A 235 -4.66 -14.19 -24.75
N GLY A 236 -3.39 -14.27 -24.32
CA GLY A 236 -2.23 -13.92 -25.14
C GLY A 236 -1.82 -12.45 -25.07
N TYR A 237 -2.35 -11.66 -24.13
CA TYR A 237 -1.87 -10.29 -23.92
C TYR A 237 -0.47 -10.29 -23.31
N SER A 238 0.39 -9.38 -23.81
CA SER A 238 1.71 -9.17 -23.23
C SER A 238 1.63 -8.54 -21.83
N ARG A 239 2.71 -8.68 -21.05
CA ARG A 239 2.78 -8.11 -19.69
C ARG A 239 2.77 -6.58 -19.68
N SER A 240 3.32 -5.95 -20.72
CA SER A 240 3.17 -4.50 -20.93
C SER A 240 1.71 -4.12 -21.20
N ALA A 241 1.00 -4.86 -22.06
CA ALA A 241 -0.41 -4.59 -22.35
C ALA A 241 -1.28 -4.75 -21.09
N ILE A 242 -1.04 -5.79 -20.28
CA ILE A 242 -1.67 -5.95 -18.97
C ILE A 242 -1.40 -4.71 -18.09
N GLY A 243 -0.15 -4.25 -18.03
CA GLY A 243 0.20 -3.07 -17.23
C GLY A 243 -0.49 -1.79 -17.70
N VAL A 244 -0.57 -1.58 -19.01
CA VAL A 244 -1.31 -0.46 -19.61
C VAL A 244 -2.80 -0.54 -19.26
N LEU A 245 -3.43 -1.72 -19.36
CA LEU A 245 -4.84 -1.91 -19.02
C LEU A 245 -5.14 -1.57 -17.55
N TRP A 246 -4.25 -1.95 -16.63
CA TRP A 246 -4.36 -1.54 -15.22
C TRP A 246 -4.23 -0.02 -15.04
N SER A 247 -3.36 0.63 -15.81
CA SER A 247 -3.17 2.07 -15.72
C SER A 247 -4.36 2.89 -16.27
N VAL A 248 -5.12 2.38 -17.24
CA VAL A 248 -6.29 3.08 -17.81
C VAL A 248 -7.31 3.45 -16.73
N GLY A 249 -7.59 2.53 -15.80
CA GLY A 249 -8.52 2.79 -14.70
C GLY A 249 -8.06 3.93 -13.79
N VAL A 250 -6.76 4.03 -13.53
CA VAL A 250 -6.18 5.09 -12.69
C VAL A 250 -6.09 6.42 -13.43
N VAL A 251 -5.79 6.39 -14.74
CA VAL A 251 -5.78 7.62 -15.56
C VAL A 251 -7.17 8.24 -15.60
N ALA A 252 -8.23 7.44 -15.72
CA ALA A 252 -9.60 7.91 -15.68
C ALA A 252 -10.01 8.54 -14.33
N GLU A 253 -9.34 8.18 -13.23
CA GLU A 253 -9.56 8.80 -11.90
C GLU A 253 -8.87 10.16 -11.77
N ILE A 254 -7.81 10.42 -12.54
CA ILE A 254 -7.01 11.64 -12.47
C ILE A 254 -7.55 12.77 -13.38
N LEU A 255 -8.13 12.41 -14.52
CA LEU A 255 -8.67 13.33 -15.54
C LEU A 255 -10.01 13.93 -15.11
#